data_AF-A0A2V2RNX2-F1
#
_entry.id   AF-A0A2V2RNX2-F1
#
_cell.length_a   1.000
_cell.length_b   1.000
_cell.length_c   1.000
_cell.angle_alpha   90.00
_cell.angle_beta   90.00
_cell.angle_gamma   90.00
#
_symmetry.space_group_name_H-M   'P 1'
#
loop_
_entity.id
_entity.type
_entity.pdbx_description
1 polymer ?
#
loop_
_entity_poly.entity_id
_entity_poly.type
_entity_poly.pdbx_seq_one_letter_code
_entity_poly.pdbx_strand_id
1 'polypeptide(L)' 'MKQRTILREVSISGKGLHTGQQVTLVFKPAPVDHGIVFVRTDLYGKPELKPEVS' A
#
# COMPACT_ATOMS: atom_id res chain seq x y z
N MET A 1 -20.31 1.99 13.86
CA MET A 1 -18.97 1.39 13.68
C MET A 1 -17.97 2.50 13.37
N LYS A 2 -16.73 2.47 13.89
CA LYS A 2 -15.71 3.50 13.62
C LYS A 2 -14.69 2.97 12.61
N GLN A 3 -14.22 3.81 11.70
CA GLN A 3 -13.12 3.47 10.80
C GLN A 3 -11.83 3.19 11.59
N ARG A 4 -10.93 2.40 10.98
CA ARG A 4 -9.68 1.98 11.59
C ARG A 4 -8.53 2.12 10.59
N THR A 5 -7.38 2.52 11.10
CA THR A 5 -6.10 2.52 10.39
C THR A 5 -5.03 1.93 11.32
N ILE A 6 -3.83 1.66 10.80
CA ILE A 6 -2.72 1.17 11.61
C ILE A 6 -2.16 2.31 12.48
N LEU A 7 -1.62 1.96 13.66
CA LEU A 7 -1.10 2.95 14.60
C LEU A 7 0.19 3.63 14.13
N ARG A 8 1.05 2.88 13.43
CA ARG A 8 2.37 3.34 12.98
C ARG A 8 2.75 2.65 11.67
N GLU A 9 3.72 3.23 10.97
CA GLU A 9 4.30 2.65 9.77
C GLU A 9 4.95 1.28 10.07
N VAL A 10 4.71 0.31 9.18
CA VAL A 10 5.36 -1.01 9.22
C VAL A 10 5.75 -1.44 7.80
N SER A 11 6.85 -2.18 7.69
CA SER A 11 7.37 -2.64 6.40
C SER A 11 7.62 -4.13 6.39
N ILE A 12 7.40 -4.76 5.24
CA ILE A 12 7.79 -6.15 4.97
C ILE A 12 8.59 -6.21 3.67
N SER A 13 9.56 -7.12 3.60
CA SER A 13 10.38 -7.33 2.40
C SER A 13 10.32 -8.78 1.98
N GLY A 14 10.22 -9.03 0.67
CA GLY A 14 10.16 -10.37 0.10
C GLY A 14 10.34 -10.37 -1.42
N LYS A 15 10.37 -11.55 -2.03
CA LYS A 15 10.43 -11.68 -3.50
C LYS A 15 9.03 -11.57 -4.10
N GLY A 16 8.89 -10.81 -5.17
CA GLY A 16 7.65 -10.73 -5.95
C GLY A 16 7.36 -12.04 -6.68
N LEU A 17 6.11 -12.50 -6.65
CA LEU A 17 5.72 -13.81 -7.20
C LEU A 17 6.06 -13.96 -8.68
N HIS A 18 5.72 -12.96 -9.50
CA HIS A 18 5.86 -13.05 -10.96
C HIS A 18 7.25 -12.69 -11.46
N THR A 19 7.95 -11.78 -10.79
CA THR A 19 9.25 -11.26 -11.26
C THR A 19 10.44 -11.86 -10.52
N GLY A 20 10.23 -12.47 -9.36
CA GLY A 20 11.28 -12.94 -8.45
C GLY A 20 12.12 -11.83 -7.82
N GLN A 21 11.84 -10.56 -8.15
CA GLN A 21 12.60 -9.40 -7.69
C GLN A 21 12.36 -9.13 -6.20
N GLN A 22 13.39 -8.64 -5.52
CA GLN A 22 13.26 -8.18 -4.14
C GLN A 22 12.41 -6.91 -4.09
N VAL A 23 11.35 -6.93 -3.29
CA VAL A 23 10.42 -5.82 -3.10
C VAL A 23 10.27 -5.54 -1.61
N THR A 24 10.00 -4.28 -1.28
CA THR A 24 9.59 -3.83 0.06
C THR A 24 8.21 -3.19 -0.02
N LEU A 25 7.29 -3.66 0.81
CA LEU A 25 5.96 -3.08 0.98
C LEU A 25 5.94 -2.30 2.30
N VAL A 26 5.47 -1.06 2.25
CA VAL A 26 5.36 -0.18 3.40
C VAL A 26 3.89 0.18 3.62
N PHE A 27 3.35 -0.16 4.79
CA PHE A 27 2.02 0.23 5.21
C PHE A 27 2.11 1.48 6.06
N LYS A 28 1.31 2.51 5.75
CA LYS A 28 1.27 3.78 6.49
C LYS A 28 -0.11 4.01 7.10
N PRO A 29 -0.21 4.69 8.26
CA PRO A 29 -1.48 5.22 8.75
C PRO A 29 -2.14 6.13 7.72
N ALA A 30 -3.46 6.13 7.66
CA ALA A 30 -4.25 6.91 6.72
C ALA A 30 -5.36 7.68 7.44
N PRO A 31 -5.75 8.87 6.96
CA PRO A 31 -6.85 9.63 7.53
C PRO A 31 -8.20 8.93 7.34
N VAL A 32 -9.22 9.44 8.02
CA VAL A 32 -10.61 8.98 7.84
C VAL A 32 -11.03 9.16 6.37
N ASP A 33 -11.89 8.26 5.87
CA ASP A 33 -12.44 8.22 4.51
C ASP A 33 -11.41 8.03 3.39
N HIS A 34 -10.16 7.72 3.73
CA HIS A 34 -9.09 7.50 2.74
C HIS A 34 -9.26 6.19 1.95
N GLY A 35 -9.88 5.17 2.56
CA GLY A 35 -9.94 3.81 2.02
C GLY A 35 -8.59 3.10 2.03
N ILE A 36 -8.45 2.07 1.19
CA ILE A 36 -7.17 1.40 0.93
C ILE A 36 -6.61 1.95 -0.38
N VAL A 37 -5.38 2.43 -0.38
CA VAL A 37 -4.70 2.96 -1.56
C VAL A 37 -3.34 2.28 -1.70
N PHE A 38 -3.08 1.71 -2.88
CA PHE A 38 -1.77 1.18 -3.24
C PHE A 38 -0.99 2.24 -4.01
N VAL A 39 0.30 2.39 -3.71
CA VAL A 39 1.17 3.37 -4.37
C VAL A 39 2.36 2.65 -4.98
N ARG A 40 2.57 2.81 -6.30
CA ARG A 40 3.75 2.28 -7.00
C ARG A 40 4.90 3.28 -6.91
N THR A 41 5.68 3.18 -5.83
CA THR A 41 6.76 4.14 -5.53
C THR A 41 7.96 4.04 -6.46
N ASP A 42 8.09 2.94 -7.19
CA ASP A 42 9.13 2.66 -8.17
C ASP A 42 8.88 3.35 -9.53
N LEU A 43 7.66 3.84 -9.78
CA LEU A 43 7.32 4.54 -11.02
C LEU A 43 7.40 6.07 -10.84
N TYR A 44 7.79 6.78 -11.90
CA TYR A 44 7.72 8.24 -11.94
C TYR A 44 6.29 8.72 -11.70
N GLY A 45 6.14 9.79 -10.90
CA GLY A 45 4.83 10.30 -10.49
C GLY A 45 4.13 9.48 -9.39
N LYS A 46 4.67 8.32 -8.99
CA LYS A 46 4.17 7.47 -7.90
C LYS A 46 2.65 7.26 -7.95
N PRO A 47 2.13 6.62 -9.02
CA PRO A 47 0.70 6.51 -9.22
C PRO A 47 0.00 5.77 -8.08
N GLU A 48 -1.18 6.27 -7.73
CA GLU A 48 -2.07 5.70 -6.73
C GLU A 48 -3.13 4.81 -7.40
N LEU A 49 -3.43 3.69 -6.75
CA LEU A 49 -4.40 2.70 -7.21
C LEU A 49 -5.39 2.43 -6.07
N LYS A 50 -6.67 2.70 -6.34
CA LYS A 50 -7.76 2.33 -5.43
C LYS A 50 -8.34 0.99 -5.87
N PRO A 51 -8.48 0.02 -4.96
CA PRO A 51 -9.14 -1.23 -5.29
C PRO A 51 -10.62 -0.95 -5.54
N GLU A 52 -11.10 -1.37 -6.71
CA GLU A 52 -12.51 -1.39 -7.06
C GLU A 52 -13.00 -2.84 -6.95
N VAL A 53 -14.10 -3.05 -6.24
CA VAL A 53 -14.78 -4.33 -6.18
C VAL A 53 -16.16 -4.12 -6.77
N SER A 54 -16.33 -4.58 -8.01
CA SER A 54 -17.61 -4.64 -8.72
C SER A 54 -18.46 -5.81 -8.24
#